data_AF-A0A8S7SRB4-F1
#
_entry.id   AF-A0A8S7SRB4-F1
#
_cell.length_a   1.000
_cell.length_b   1.000
_cell.length_c   1.000
_cell.angle_alpha   90.00
_cell.angle_beta   90.00
_cell.angle_gamma   90.00
#
_symmetry.space_group_name_H-M   'P 1'
#
loop_
_entity.id
_entity.type
_entity.pdbx_description
1 polymer ?
#
loop_
_entity_poly.entity_id
_entity_poly.type
_entity_poly.pdbx_seq_one_letter_code
_entity_poly.pdbx_strand_id
1 'polypeptide(L)' 'INAHGIPAYLCEACGNPVPEARRKIFPGVTLCVECQAYQERQRKHYA' A
#
# COMPACT_ATOMS: atom_id res chain seq x y z
N ILE A 1 -13.02 1.76 -10.64
CA ILE A 1 -12.08 2.89 -10.49
C ILE A 1 -12.14 3.34 -9.03
N ASN A 2 -11.15 2.97 -8.21
CA ASN A 2 -11.06 3.41 -6.82
C ASN A 2 -10.56 4.87 -6.81
N ALA A 3 -11.43 5.81 -7.17
CA ALA A 3 -11.08 7.20 -7.46
C ALA A 3 -11.07 8.13 -6.23
N HIS A 4 -11.39 7.64 -5.03
CA HIS A 4 -11.56 8.51 -3.86
C HIS A 4 -11.15 7.78 -2.59
N GLY A 5 -9.93 8.00 -2.09
CA GLY A 5 -9.53 7.93 -0.67
C GLY A 5 -9.94 6.72 0.18
N ILE A 6 -10.53 5.67 -0.39
CA ILE A 6 -11.01 4.50 0.34
C ILE A 6 -9.78 3.64 0.60
N PRO A 7 -9.39 3.46 1.88
CA PRO A 7 -8.29 2.59 2.19
C PRO A 7 -8.66 1.16 1.79
N ALA A 8 -7.81 0.52 0.99
CA ALA A 8 -8.01 -0.88 0.65
C ALA A 8 -7.81 -1.72 1.92
N TYR A 9 -8.77 -2.58 2.23
CA TYR A 9 -8.64 -3.51 3.35
C TYR A 9 -7.66 -4.64 3.04
N LEU A 10 -7.46 -4.94 1.75
CA LEU A 10 -6.55 -5.95 1.25
C LEU A 10 -5.52 -5.30 0.32
N CYS A 11 -4.30 -5.81 0.36
CA CYS A 11 -3.19 -5.38 -0.48
C CYS A 11 -3.45 -5.79 -1.93
N GLU A 12 -3.36 -4.85 -2.86
CA GLU A 12 -3.56 -5.13 -4.29
C GLU A 12 -2.46 -6.04 -4.88
N ALA A 13 -1.28 -6.12 -4.25
CA ALA A 13 -0.16 -6.92 -4.76
C ALA A 13 -0.13 -8.37 -4.23
N CYS A 14 -0.55 -8.59 -2.99
CA CYS A 14 -0.45 -9.91 -2.34
C CYS A 14 -1.74 -10.41 -1.70
N GLY A 15 -2.80 -9.61 -1.67
CA GLY A 15 -4.08 -9.96 -1.04
C GLY A 15 -4.08 -9.93 0.49
N ASN A 16 -2.94 -9.69 1.15
CA ASN A 16 -2.87 -9.62 2.61
C ASN A 16 -3.58 -8.39 3.17
N PRO A 17 -4.11 -8.45 4.41
CA PRO A 17 -4.78 -7.32 5.02
C PRO A 17 -3.85 -6.10 5.17
N VAL A 18 -4.34 -4.92 4.83
CA VAL A 18 -3.62 -3.65 5.03
C VAL A 18 -3.82 -3.19 6.48
N PRO A 19 -2.74 -3.03 7.27
CA PRO A 19 -2.84 -2.65 8.68
C PRO A 19 -3.63 -1.35 8.87
N GLU A 20 -4.47 -1.30 9.91
CA GLU A 20 -5.30 -0.13 10.20
C GLU A 20 -4.47 1.14 10.43
N ALA A 21 -3.31 1.02 11.09
CA ALA A 21 -2.37 2.12 11.26
C ALA A 21 -2.00 2.78 9.92
N ARG A 22 -1.81 1.97 8.86
CA ARG A 22 -1.52 2.49 7.52
C ARG A 22 -2.73 3.15 6.88
N ARG A 23 -3.92 2.59 7.07
CA ARG A 23 -5.19 3.15 6.56
C ARG A 23 -5.52 4.50 7.20
N LYS A 24 -5.14 4.70 8.46
CA LYS A 24 -5.30 5.97 9.20
C LYS A 24 -4.33 7.05 8.74
N ILE A 25 -3.06 6.70 8.53
CA ILE A 25 -2.03 7.68 8.14
C ILE A 25 -2.19 8.07 6.66
N PHE A 26 -2.53 7.11 5.79
CA PHE A 26 -2.63 7.31 4.35
C PHE A 26 -4.03 6.93 3.85
N PRO A 27 -4.99 7.88 3.86
CA PRO A 27 -6.31 7.65 3.28
C PRO A 27 -6.15 7.37 1.77
N GLY A 28 -6.44 6.13 1.37
CA GLY A 28 -6.21 5.62 0.00
C GLY A 28 -5.01 4.67 -0.17
N VAL A 29 -4.40 4.18 0.92
CA VAL A 29 -3.40 3.11 0.84
C VAL A 29 -3.98 1.86 0.16
N THR A 30 -3.25 1.33 -0.83
CA THR A 30 -3.62 0.10 -1.55
C THR A 30 -2.67 -1.07 -1.34
N LEU A 31 -1.48 -0.84 -0.78
CA LEU A 31 -0.47 -1.86 -0.55
C LEU A 31 -0.20 -2.07 0.94
N CYS A 32 0.13 -3.30 1.35
CA CYS A 32 0.62 -3.57 2.69
C CYS A 32 2.03 -2.97 2.90
N VAL A 33 2.48 -2.93 4.16
CA VAL A 33 3.81 -2.38 4.53
C VAL A 33 4.96 -3.12 3.84
N GLU A 34 4.86 -4.45 3.71
CA GLU A 34 5.90 -5.28 3.11
C GLU A 34 6.04 -5.02 1.61
N CYS A 35 4.91 -5.03 0.89
CA CYS A 35 4.90 -4.74 -0.54
C CYS A 35 5.34 -3.31 -0.84
N GLN A 36 4.96 -2.33 -0.01
CA GLN A 36 5.44 -0.96 -0.17
C GLN A 36 6.96 -0.88 0.04
N ALA A 37 7.49 -1.47 1.12
CA ALA A 37 8.93 -1.48 1.37
C ALA A 37 9.71 -2.18 0.24
N TYR A 38 9.15 -3.26 -0.33
CA TYR A 38 9.73 -3.91 -1.51
C TYR A 38 9.78 -2.97 -2.71
N GLN A 39 8.67 -2.29 -3.04
CA GLN A 39 8.64 -1.32 -4.14
C GLN A 39 9.62 -0.17 -3.93
N GLU A 40 9.73 0.35 -2.71
CA GLU A 40 10.67 1.43 -2.39
C GLU A 40 12.12 0.98 -2.56
N ARG A 41 12.47 -0.25 -2.17
CA ARG A 41 13.80 -0.83 -2.43
C ARG A 41 14.08 -0.93 -3.93
N GLN A 42 13.12 -1.44 -4.70
CA GLN A 42 13.28 -1.56 -6.16
C GLN A 42 13.47 -0.20 -6.83
N ARG A 43 12.73 0.83 -6.41
CA ARG A 43 12.85 2.20 -6.94
C ARG A 43 14.21 2.84 -6.65
N LYS A 44 14.84 2.53 -5.52
CA LYS A 44 16.16 3.08 -5.15
C LYS A 44 17.30 2.60 -6.04
N HIS A 45 17.14 1.48 -6.74
CA HIS A 45 18.17 0.94 -7.63
C HIS A 45 18.11 1.48 -9.06
N TYR A 46 17.08 2.25 -9.41
CA TYR A 46 16.84 2.71 -10.78
C TYR A 46 17.01 4.23 -10.96
N ALA A 47 17.63 4.90 -9.98
CA ALA A 47 17.97 6.33 -10.02
C ALA A 47 19.45 6.55 -10.32
#